data_AF-A0A933XNB3-F1
#
_entry.id   AF-A0A933XNB3-F1
#
_cell.length_a   1.000
_cell.length_b   1.000
_cell.length_c   1.000
_cell.angle_alpha   90.00
_cell.angle_beta   90.00
_cell.angle_gamma   90.00
#
_symmetry.space_group_name_H-M   'P 1'
#
loop_
_entity.id
_entity.type
_entity.pdbx_description
1 polymer ?
#
loop_
_entity_poly.entity_id
_entity_poly.type
_entity_poly.pdbx_seq_one_letter_code
_entity_poly.pdbx_strand_id
1 'polypeptide(L)' 'HYHHNHVGKLLHQLGWSHQKPERRAMERNDAAIAAWKRAVWPRVKKTPRGWRPTSSFLTNRASS' A
#
# COMPACT_ATOMS: atom_id res chain seq x y z
N HIS A 1 -2.01 37.33 9.76
CA HIS A 1 -1.92 36.62 8.46
C HIS A 1 -1.98 35.13 8.76
N TYR A 2 -3.04 34.44 8.35
CA TYR A 2 -3.22 33.01 8.60
C TYR A 2 -2.74 32.21 7.39
N HIS A 3 -1.92 31.19 7.63
CA HIS A 3 -1.36 30.36 6.56
C HIS A 3 -1.82 28.90 6.77
N HIS A 4 -2.62 28.40 5.83
CA HIS A 4 -3.34 27.11 5.93
C HIS A 4 -2.41 25.92 6.20
N ASN A 5 -1.14 26.02 5.84
CA ASN A 5 -0.12 24.98 6.04
C ASN A 5 0.17 24.68 7.52
N HIS A 6 -0.26 25.53 8.47
CA HIS A 6 -0.08 25.28 9.91
C HIS A 6 -1.18 24.39 10.52
N VAL A 7 -2.35 24.29 9.88
CA VAL A 7 -3.50 23.55 10.41
C VAL A 7 -3.19 22.06 10.52
N GLY A 8 -2.62 21.47 9.46
CA GLY A 8 -2.24 20.06 9.46
C GLY A 8 -1.25 19.72 10.57
N LYS A 9 -0.26 20.59 10.81
CA LYS A 9 0.73 20.41 11.88
C LYS A 9 0.08 20.42 13.27
N LEU A 10 -0.85 21.35 13.52
CA LEU A 10 -1.59 21.42 14.78
C LEU A 10 -2.46 20.18 14.99
N LEU A 11 -3.18 19.74 13.96
CA LEU A 11 -4.01 18.54 14.05
C LEU A 11 -3.18 17.29 14.39
N HIS A 12 -2.02 17.11 13.75
CA HIS A 12 -1.12 16.00 14.08
C HIS A 12 -0.61 16.06 15.53
N GLN A 13 -0.30 17.24 16.06
CA GLN A 13 0.11 17.41 17.47
C GLN A 13 -1.02 17.05 18.45
N LEU A 14 -2.27 17.28 18.06
CA LEU A 14 -3.45 16.89 18.83
C LEU A 14 -3.82 15.40 18.67
N GLY A 15 -2.98 14.59 18.02
CA GLY A 15 -3.23 13.17 17.78
C GLY A 15 -4.28 12.91 16.69
N TRP A 16 -4.72 13.94 15.97
CA TRP A 16 -5.64 13.78 14.85
C TRP A 16 -4.91 13.22 13.64
N SER A 17 -5.49 12.17 13.07
CA SER A 17 -5.10 11.60 11.78
C SER A 17 -6.31 11.51 10.87
N HIS A 18 -6.13 11.78 9.58
CA HIS A 18 -7.20 11.65 8.62
C HIS A 18 -7.64 10.18 8.55
N GLN A 19 -8.83 9.90 9.05
CA GLN A 19 -9.41 8.57 8.97
C GLN A 19 -9.85 8.29 7.53
N LYS A 20 -9.23 7.29 6.91
CA LYS A 20 -9.67 6.79 5.61
C LYS A 20 -10.54 5.55 5.86
N PRO A 21 -11.85 5.60 5.56
CA PRO A 21 -12.69 4.44 5.72
C PRO A 21 -12.19 3.30 4.84
N GLU A 22 -12.28 2.07 5.36
CA GLU A 22 -11.89 0.90 4.59
C GLU A 22 -12.84 0.74 3.39
N ARG A 23 -12.29 0.79 2.18
CA ARG A 23 -13.09 0.58 0.96
C ARG A 23 -13.19 -0.91 0.68
N ARG A 24 -14.36 -1.51 0.94
CA ARG A 24 -14.66 -2.91 0.61
C ARG A 24 -15.57 -2.99 -0.62
N ALA A 25 -15.32 -3.96 -1.50
CA ALA A 25 -16.21 -4.26 -2.62
C ALA A 25 -17.53 -4.85 -2.10
N MET A 26 -18.66 -4.54 -2.74
CA MET A 26 -19.97 -5.08 -2.37
C MET A 26 -20.03 -6.60 -2.52
N GLU A 27 -19.33 -7.14 -3.52
CA GLU A 27 -19.27 -8.58 -3.81
C GLU A 27 -18.27 -9.35 -2.94
N ARG A 28 -17.63 -8.68 -1.97
CA ARG A 28 -16.55 -9.28 -1.18
C ARG A 28 -17.06 -10.48 -0.37
N ASN A 29 -16.43 -11.63 -0.59
CA ASN A 29 -16.66 -12.84 0.21
C ASN A 29 -15.41 -13.19 1.04
N ASP A 30 -15.44 -12.91 2.35
CA ASP A 30 -14.30 -13.15 3.25
C ASP A 30 -13.94 -14.63 3.40
N ALA A 31 -14.91 -15.55 3.31
CA ALA A 31 -14.64 -16.99 3.37
C ALA A 31 -13.90 -17.46 2.12
N ALA A 32 -14.31 -17.01 0.94
CA ALA A 32 -13.61 -17.29 -0.33
C ALA A 32 -12.19 -16.71 -0.33
N ILE A 33 -12.02 -15.49 0.18
CA ILE A 33 -10.70 -14.85 0.31
C ILE A 33 -9.81 -15.64 1.27
N ALA A 34 -10.33 -16.08 2.42
CA ALA A 34 -9.57 -16.88 3.38
C ALA A 34 -9.16 -18.24 2.78
N ALA A 35 -10.06 -18.91 2.09
CA ALA A 35 -9.77 -20.17 1.39
C ALA A 35 -8.70 -19.99 0.31
N TRP A 36 -8.83 -18.96 -0.53
CA TRP A 36 -7.85 -18.65 -1.57
C TRP A 36 -6.46 -18.31 -0.99
N LYS A 37 -6.42 -17.52 0.09
CA LYS A 37 -5.16 -17.19 0.79
C LYS A 37 -4.46 -18.44 1.35
N ARG A 38 -5.20 -19.44 1.79
CA ARG A 38 -4.61 -20.69 2.30
C ARG A 38 -4.14 -21.60 1.16
N ALA A 39 -4.95 -21.77 0.13
CA ALA A 39 -4.70 -22.75 -0.93
C ALA A 39 -3.80 -22.25 -2.07
N VAL A 40 -3.99 -21.00 -2.50
CA VAL A 40 -3.40 -20.48 -3.76
C VAL A 40 -2.23 -19.55 -3.50
N TRP A 41 -2.32 -18.71 -2.48
CA TRP A 41 -1.29 -17.71 -2.18
C TRP A 41 0.13 -18.29 -1.99
N PRO A 42 0.34 -19.44 -1.33
CA PRO A 42 1.68 -20.03 -1.20
C PRO A 42 2.27 -20.44 -2.55
N ARG A 43 1.43 -20.84 -3.52
CA ARG A 43 1.86 -21.18 -4.88
C ARG A 43 2.27 -19.94 -5.66
N VAL A 44 1.49 -18.85 -5.56
CA VAL A 44 1.77 -17.58 -6.25
C VAL A 44 3.06 -16.93 -5.76
N LYS A 45 3.33 -16.96 -4.44
CA LYS A 45 4.54 -16.37 -3.86
C LYS A 45 5.83 -17.15 -4.13
N LYS A 46 5.77 -18.35 -4.72
CA LYS A 46 6.99 -19.08 -5.08
C LYS A 46 7.66 -18.37 -6.26
N THR A 47 8.70 -17.61 -5.94
CA THR A 47 9.68 -17.17 -6.92
C THR A 47 10.27 -18.41 -7.62
N PRO A 48 10.19 -18.53 -8.96
CA PRO A 48 10.82 -19.64 -9.67
C PRO A 48 12.31 -19.71 -9.33
N ARG A 49 12.85 -20.92 -9.11
CA ARG A 49 14.30 -21.09 -8.89
C ARG A 49 15.05 -20.54 -10.10
N GLY A 50 15.94 -19.57 -9.88
CA GLY A 50 16.67 -18.86 -10.94
C GLY A 50 16.04 -17.53 -11.39
N TRP A 51 14.89 -17.12 -10.82
CA TRP A 51 14.36 -15.78 -11.05
C TRP A 51 15.25 -14.75 -10.34
N ARG A 52 15.97 -13.96 -11.14
CA ARG A 52 16.64 -12.74 -10.69
C ARG A 52 15.73 -11.58 -11.06
N PRO A 53 15.34 -10.68 -10.13
CA PRO A 53 14.70 -9.44 -10.53
C PRO A 53 15.68 -8.64 -11.39
N THR A 54 15.49 -8.63 -12.70
CA THR A 54 16.11 -7.64 -13.58
C THR A 54 15.37 -6.34 -13.30
N SER A 55 15.85 -5.58 -12.32
CA SER A 55 15.35 -4.22 -12.10
C SER A 55 15.58 -3.43 -13.39
N SER A 56 14.51 -3.10 -14.10
CA SER A 56 14.54 -2.16 -15.23
C SER A 56 14.31 -0.72 -14.78
N PHE A 57 14.32 -0.45 -13.47
CA PHE A 57 14.29 0.92 -12.94
C PHE A 57 15.72 1.46 -12.82
N LEU A 58 16.32 1.77 -13.97
CA LEU A 58 17.27 2.88 -14.03
C LEU A 58 16.43 4.16 -14.14
N THR A 59 15.92 4.68 -13.03
CA THR A 59 15.59 6.11 -13.00
C THR A 59 16.90 6.85 -12.78
N ASN A 60 17.49 7.30 -13.88
CA ASN A 60 18.61 8.24 -13.83
C ASN A 60 18.18 9.45 -13.00
N ARG A 61 18.91 9.68 -11.91
CA ARG A 61 18.81 10.90 -11.10
C ARG A 61 19.22 12.07 -12.00
N ALA A 62 18.27 12.95 -12.31
CA ALA A 62 18.56 14.24 -12.91
C ALA A 62 19.59 14.98 -12.04
N SER A 63 20.71 15.36 -12.66
CA SER A 63 21.67 16.29 -12.07
C SER A 63 21.25 17.72 -12.42
N SER A 64 21.48 18.62 -11.46
CA SER A 64 21.20 20.06 -11.45
C SER A 64 21.82 20.85 -12.60
#